data_AF-A0A016SAU5-F1
#
_entry.id   AF-A0A016SAU5-F1
#
_cell.length_a   1.000
_cell.length_b   1.000
_cell.length_c   1.000
_cell.angle_alpha   90.00
_cell.angle_beta   90.00
_cell.angle_gamma   90.00
#
_symmetry.space_group_name_H-M   'P 1'
#
loop_
_entity.id
_entity.type
_entity.pdbx_description
1 polymer ?
#
loop_
_entity_poly.entity_id
_entity_poly.type
_entity_poly.pdbx_seq_one_letter_code
_entity_poly.pdbx_strand_id
1 'polypeptide(L)'
;MIKCAACAHPILDRYMLQADGRLWHEDCLKCALCHCRLGEMGSKLYIKQDLMMCENDYRRLYGYRGMCTGCRQVIPPYDMVMRAK
;
A
#
# COMPACT_ATOMS: atom_id res chain seq x y z
N MET A 1 -10.67 16.23 19.59
CA MET A 1 -9.45 15.52 20.04
C MET A 1 -9.07 14.56 18.93
N ILE A 2 -7.94 14.80 18.25
CA ILE A 2 -7.51 14.00 17.10
C ILE A 2 -6.98 12.66 17.61
N LYS A 3 -7.53 11.55 17.12
CA LYS A 3 -7.12 10.19 17.51
C LYS A 3 -6.66 9.43 16.28
N CYS A 4 -5.61 8.63 16.45
CA CYS A 4 -5.14 7.76 15.39
C CYS A 4 -6.12 6.58 15.20
N ALA A 5 -6.49 6.31 13.95
CA ALA A 5 -7.39 5.21 13.64
C ALA A 5 -6.79 3.81 13.85
N ALA A 6 -5.45 3.66 13.90
CA ALA A 6 -4.79 2.39 14.17
C ALA A 6 -4.72 2.04 15.66
N CYS A 7 -4.23 2.98 16.47
CA CYS A 7 -3.92 2.74 17.88
C CYS A 7 -4.94 3.36 18.84
N ALA A 8 -5.92 4.12 18.34
CA ALA A 8 -6.93 4.86 19.13
C ALA A 8 -6.38 5.89 20.13
N HIS A 9 -5.07 6.11 20.16
CA HIS A 9 -4.41 7.10 21.01
C HIS A 9 -4.50 8.51 20.39
N PRO A 10 -4.48 9.56 21.21
CA PRO A 10 -4.46 10.93 20.71
C PRO A 10 -3.16 11.22 19.96
N ILE A 11 -3.26 11.89 18.81
CA ILE A 11 -2.11 12.33 18.03
C ILE A 11 -1.56 13.60 18.66
N LEU A 12 -0.39 13.47 19.29
CA LEU A 12 0.37 14.58 19.89
C LEU A 12 1.60 14.98 19.05
N ASP A 13 1.85 14.25 17.96
CA ASP A 13 2.98 14.48 17.06
C ASP A 13 2.86 15.80 16.29
N ARG A 14 4.01 16.34 15.90
CA ARG A 14 4.10 17.57 15.10
C ARG A 14 3.53 17.39 13.69
N TYR A 15 3.63 16.18 13.15
CA TYR A 15 3.17 15.82 11.82
C TYR A 15 2.20 14.65 11.92
N MET A 16 1.19 14.66 11.05
CA MET A 16 0.12 13.67 11.04
C MET A 16 -0.30 13.40 9.60
N LEU A 17 -0.70 12.17 9.32
CA LEU A 17 -1.10 11.73 8.00
C LEU A 17 -2.61 11.57 7.95
N GLN A 18 -3.23 12.06 6.88
CA GLN A 18 -4.65 11.90 6.62
C GLN A 18 -4.86 10.93 5.46
N ALA A 19 -5.60 9.86 5.71
CA ALA A 19 -5.92 8.83 4.73
C ALA A 19 -7.37 8.37 4.93
N ASP A 20 -8.15 8.33 3.83
CA ASP A 20 -9.56 7.92 3.83
C ASP A 20 -10.43 8.65 4.88
N GLY A 21 -10.23 9.96 5.02
CA GLY A 21 -10.93 10.77 6.01
C GLY A 21 -10.56 10.50 7.48
N ARG A 22 -9.60 9.60 7.73
CA ARG A 22 -9.09 9.27 9.07
C ARG A 22 -7.67 9.80 9.27
N LEU A 23 -7.30 10.01 10.53
CA LEU A 23 -5.99 10.53 10.93
C LEU A 23 -5.12 9.41 11.49
N TRP A 24 -3.83 9.47 11.17
CA TRP A 24 -2.86 8.42 11.46
C TRP A 24 -1.53 9.03 11.90
N HIS A 25 -0.85 8.39 12.85
CA HIS A 25 0.55 8.67 13.14
C HIS A 25 1.43 8.22 11.95
N GLU A 26 2.59 8.84 11.80
CA GLU A 26 3.59 8.45 10.79
C GLU A 26 4.02 6.98 10.96
N ASP A 27 4.17 6.52 12.20
CA ASP A 27 4.50 5.12 12.52
C ASP A 27 3.30 4.16 12.44
N CYS A 28 2.08 4.67 12.58
CA CYS A 28 0.86 3.86 12.52
C CYS A 28 0.38 3.64 11.08
N LEU A 29 0.67 4.57 10.16
CA LEU A 29 0.31 4.45 8.76
C LEU A 29 1.31 3.54 8.03
N LYS A 30 1.14 2.25 8.25
CA LYS A 30 1.95 1.19 7.62
C LYS A 30 1.08 0.28 6.78
N CYS A 31 1.69 -0.32 5.77
CA CYS A 31 1.01 -1.32 4.98
C CYS A 31 0.65 -2.55 5.82
N ALA A 32 -0.54 -3.11 5.60
CA ALA A 32 -0.99 -4.32 6.27
C ALA A 32 -0.17 -5.58 5.92
N LEU A 33 0.60 -5.57 4.83
CA LEU A 33 1.32 -6.73 4.29
C LEU A 33 2.84 -6.61 4.50
N CYS A 34 3.50 -5.59 3.93
CA CYS A 34 4.95 -5.37 4.13
C CYS A 34 5.30 -4.70 5.48
N HIS A 35 4.32 -4.13 6.19
CA HIS A 35 4.55 -3.22 7.34
C HIS A 35 5.44 -2.01 7.04
N CYS A 36 5.67 -1.72 5.77
CA CYS A 36 6.45 -0.56 5.34
C CYS A 36 5.67 0.74 5.61
N ARG A 37 6.40 1.78 6.03
CA ARG A 37 5.85 3.10 6.36
C ARG A 37 5.35 3.78 5.08
N LEU A 38 4.03 3.94 4.98
CA LEU A 38 3.40 4.53 3.81
C LEU A 38 3.68 6.04 3.74
N GLY A 39 3.94 6.69 4.88
CA GLY A 39 4.32 8.10 4.92
C GLY A 39 5.67 8.40 4.23
N GLU A 40 6.62 7.48 4.30
CA GLU A 40 7.98 7.66 3.74
C GLU A 40 8.07 7.22 2.27
N MET A 41 7.34 6.17 1.87
CA MET A 41 7.41 5.60 0.50
C MET A 41 6.74 6.47 -0.58
N GLY A 42 6.04 7.55 -0.20
CA GLY A 42 5.44 8.51 -1.12
C GLY A 42 3.93 8.65 -0.94
N SER A 43 3.36 9.70 -1.53
CA SER A 43 1.97 10.12 -1.32
C SER A 43 0.89 9.18 -1.89
N LYS A 44 1.28 8.02 -2.43
CA LYS A 44 0.35 7.06 -3.05
C LYS A 44 0.15 5.85 -2.15
N LEU A 45 -0.93 5.89 -1.38
CA LEU A 45 -1.44 4.77 -0.59
C LEU A 45 -2.70 4.22 -1.25
N TYR A 46 -2.90 2.91 -1.16
CA TYR A 46 -4.06 2.23 -1.72
C TYR A 46 -4.88 1.61 -0.59
N ILE A 47 -6.19 1.86 -0.59
CA ILE A 47 -7.11 1.37 0.43
C ILE A 47 -8.15 0.51 -0.27
N LYS A 48 -8.25 -0.76 0.17
CA LYS A 48 -9.23 -1.70 -0.37
C LYS A 48 -9.64 -2.70 0.72
N GLN A 49 -10.94 -2.87 0.91
CA GLN A 49 -11.51 -3.72 1.99
C GLN A 49 -10.97 -3.36 3.38
N ASP A 50 -10.92 -2.07 3.72
CA ASP A 50 -10.34 -1.55 4.98
C ASP A 50 -8.85 -1.88 5.21
N LEU A 51 -8.15 -2.43 4.21
CA LEU A 51 -6.71 -2.68 4.26
C LEU A 51 -5.96 -1.56 3.54
N MET A 52 -5.01 -0.95 4.24
CA MET A 52 -4.07 0.01 3.67
C MET A 52 -2.84 -0.72 3.15
N MET A 53 -2.51 -0.49 1.88
CA MET A 53 -1.44 -1.19 1.18
C MET A 53 -0.53 -0.23 0.43
N CYS A 54 0.74 -0.62 0.32
CA CYS A 54 1.66 0.07 -0.57
C CYS A 54 1.31 -0.23 -2.02
N GLU A 55 1.78 0.61 -2.95
CA GLU A 55 1.56 0.39 -4.39
C GLU A 55 2.00 -1.00 -4.85
N ASN A 56 3.12 -1.50 -4.30
CA ASN A 56 3.68 -2.78 -4.67
C ASN A 56 2.79 -3.95 -4.23
N ASP A 57 2.32 -3.95 -2.99
CA ASP A 57 1.44 -4.99 -2.46
C ASP A 57 0.04 -4.91 -3.08
N TYR A 58 -0.45 -3.69 -3.31
CA TYR A 58 -1.69 -3.49 -4.06
C TYR A 58 -1.60 -4.09 -5.46
N ARG A 59 -0.51 -3.82 -6.19
CA ARG A 59 -0.24 -4.43 -7.50
C ARG A 59 -0.05 -5.94 -7.37
N ARG A 60 0.58 -6.45 -6.32
CA ARG A 60 0.77 -7.89 -6.11
C ARG A 60 -0.55 -8.65 -5.93
N LEU A 61 -1.51 -8.07 -5.21
CA LEU A 61 -2.81 -8.69 -4.93
C LEU A 61 -3.85 -8.45 -6.02
N TYR A 62 -3.90 -7.23 -6.56
CA TYR A 62 -4.94 -6.79 -7.50
C TYR A 62 -4.43 -6.46 -8.90
N GLY A 63 -3.12 -6.53 -9.11
CA GLY A 63 -2.54 -6.35 -10.43
C GLY A 63 -2.85 -7.53 -11.33
N TYR A 64 -2.78 -7.25 -12.62
CA TYR A 64 -3.06 -8.22 -13.65
C TYR A 64 -1.96 -9.30 -13.68
N ARG A 65 -2.37 -10.57 -13.59
CA ARG A 65 -1.47 -11.70 -13.83
C ARG A 65 -1.32 -11.87 -15.34
N GLY A 66 -0.11 -11.68 -15.82
CA GLY A 66 0.22 -11.91 -17.23
C GLY A 66 0.48 -13.38 -17.52
N MET A 67 0.56 -13.74 -18.79
CA MET A 67 1.12 -15.01 -19.25
C MET A 67 2.26 -14.71 -20.21
N CYS A 68 3.40 -15.39 -20.04
CA CYS A 68 4.53 -15.20 -20.93
C CYS A 68 4.26 -15.90 -22.27
N THR A 69 4.35 -15.18 -23.39
CA THR A 69 4.13 -15.75 -24.73
C THR A 69 5.16 -16.84 -25.08
N GLY A 70 6.41 -16.72 -24.59
CA GLY A 70 7.48 -17.66 -24.89
C GLY A 70 7.37 -18.98 -24.12
N CYS A 71 7.24 -18.92 -22.79
CA CYS A 71 7.24 -20.11 -21.93
C CYS A 71 5.86 -20.51 -21.37
N ARG A 72 4.80 -19.75 -21.66
CA ARG A 72 3.41 -19.94 -21.18
C ARG A 72 3.26 -20.01 -19.66
N GLN A 73 4.27 -19.56 -18.91
CA GLN A 73 4.19 -19.47 -17.45
C GLN A 73 3.37 -18.26 -17.01
N VAL A 74 2.72 -18.39 -15.85
CA VAL A 74 2.00 -17.29 -15.21
C VAL A 74 3.03 -16.29 -14.70
N ILE A 75 2.84 -15.03 -15.06
CA ILE A 75 3.66 -13.90 -14.61
C ILE A 75 2.97 -13.28 -13.40
N PRO A 76 3.60 -13.31 -12.21
CA PRO A 76 3.16 -12.58 -11.05
C PRO A 76 3.01 -11.09 -11.33
N PRO A 77 2.06 -10.39 -10.72
CA PRO A 77 1.81 -8.97 -11.02
C PRO A 77 2.95 -8.01 -10.64
N TYR A 78 3.89 -8.47 -9.80
CA TYR A 78 5.07 -7.71 -9.37
C TYR A 78 6.31 -8.00 -10.22
N ASP A 79 6.25 -8.99 -11.12
CA ASP A 79 7.38 -9.31 -11.99
C ASP A 79 7.48 -8.26 -13.11
N MET A 80 8.69 -7.72 -13.26
CA MET A 80 9.00 -6.82 -14.37
C MET A 80 9.18 -7.65 -15.63
N VAL A 81 8.38 -7.37 -16.66
CA VAL A 81 8.39 -8.11 -17.92
C VAL A 81 8.60 -7.21 -19.11
N MET A 82 9.26 -7.76 -20.13
CA MET A 82 9.38 -7.11 -21.43
C MET A 82 8.07 -7.28 -22.21
N ARG A 83 7.63 -6.23 -22.89
CA ARG A 83 6.49 -6.27 -23.81
C ARG A 83 7.03 -6.31 -25.23
N ALA A 84 6.82 -7.42 -25.92
CA ALA A 84 7.00 -7.49 -27.36
C ALA A 84 5.71 -7.00 -28.04
N LYS A 85 5.82 -6.02 -28.92
CA LYS A 85 4.71 -5.50 -29.74
C LYS A 85 4.55 -6.36 -30.98
#